data_AF-A0A662GJP3-F1
#
_entry.id   AF-A0A662GJP3-F1
#
_cell.length_a   1.000
_cell.length_b   1.000
_cell.length_c   1.000
_cell.angle_alpha   90.00
_cell.angle_beta   90.00
_cell.angle_gamma   90.00
#
_symmetry.space_group_name_H-M   'P 1'
#
loop_
_entity.id
_entity.type
_entity.pdbx_description
1 polymer ?
#
loop_
_entity_poly.entity_id
_entity_poly.type
_entity_poly.pdbx_seq_one_letter_code
_entity_poly.pdbx_strand_id
1 'polypeptide(L)'
;MLEIKVGNYIGYAGLFLTVIAVALLLSINLLLGVVMAGFVVLVLVWYLRNKQKGEIYLRKLAEKLNGRLERAGLGYSRVSALRKGRLIRISVISGYNSAYGLAGLGISWLLLDSVIGVLAGIENFTCVEIEHKAKVDKPFMINERVFADKRTIVYLPDSHSTTGLPKCSVKSLIKNIDGLIEKADQLENEML
;
A
#
# COMPACT_ATOMS: atom_id res chain seq x y z
N MET A 1 -4.90 -4.88 11.55
CA MET A 1 -3.88 -4.84 12.63
C MET A 1 -2.86 -5.99 12.53
N LEU A 2 -3.26 -7.21 12.13
CA LEU A 2 -2.35 -8.36 11.92
C LEU A 2 -1.34 -8.17 10.78
N GLU A 3 -1.75 -7.61 9.63
CA GLU A 3 -0.84 -7.41 8.48
C GLU A 3 0.35 -6.49 8.77
N ILE A 4 0.16 -5.48 9.63
CA ILE A 4 1.21 -4.52 10.02
C ILE A 4 2.31 -5.23 10.83
N LYS A 5 1.91 -6.18 11.69
CA LYS A 5 2.87 -6.98 12.47
C LYS A 5 3.67 -7.88 11.54
N VAL A 6 3.01 -8.63 10.66
CA VAL A 6 3.66 -9.57 9.73
C VAL A 6 4.61 -8.86 8.76
N GLY A 7 4.20 -7.74 8.17
CA GLY A 7 5.07 -6.96 7.26
C GLY A 7 6.31 -6.38 7.96
N ASN A 8 6.19 -5.97 9.23
CA ASN A 8 7.34 -5.53 10.01
C ASN A 8 8.31 -6.70 10.29
N TYR A 9 7.81 -7.87 10.69
CA TYR A 9 8.67 -9.04 10.97
C TYR A 9 9.47 -9.48 9.74
N ILE A 10 8.85 -9.49 8.55
CA ILE A 10 9.52 -9.85 7.29
C ILE A 10 10.61 -8.84 6.93
N GLY A 11 10.34 -7.54 7.10
CA GLY A 11 11.34 -6.48 6.87
C GLY A 11 12.54 -6.59 7.82
N TYR A 12 12.30 -6.88 9.10
CA TYR A 12 13.39 -7.09 10.08
C TYR A 12 14.19 -8.37 9.81
N ALA A 13 13.53 -9.46 9.41
CA ALA A 13 14.21 -10.71 9.04
C ALA A 13 15.12 -10.52 7.82
N GLY A 14 14.66 -9.77 6.80
CA GLY A 14 15.47 -9.45 5.62
C GLY A 14 16.70 -8.60 5.94
N LEU A 15 16.55 -7.58 6.80
CA LEU A 15 17.69 -6.79 7.29
C LEU A 15 18.69 -7.66 8.06
N PHE A 16 18.20 -8.53 8.94
CA PHE A 16 19.04 -9.44 9.72
C PHE A 16 19.84 -10.42 8.84
N LEU A 17 19.18 -11.06 7.87
CA LEU A 17 19.83 -11.95 6.89
C LEU A 17 20.88 -11.22 6.06
N THR A 18 20.62 -9.96 5.68
CA THR A 18 21.56 -9.13 4.93
C THR A 18 22.83 -8.86 5.75
N VAL A 19 22.68 -8.55 7.04
CA VAL A 19 23.83 -8.33 7.95
C VAL A 19 24.66 -9.60 8.09
N ILE A 20 24.01 -10.77 8.25
CA ILE A 20 24.71 -12.07 8.32
C ILE A 20 25.45 -12.34 7.00
N ALA A 21 24.83 -12.11 5.85
CA ALA A 21 25.45 -12.34 4.55
C ALA A 21 26.70 -11.46 4.35
N VAL A 22 26.64 -10.18 4.75
CA VAL A 22 27.79 -9.27 4.70
C VAL A 22 28.91 -9.75 5.65
N ALA A 23 28.57 -10.20 6.86
CA ALA A 23 29.55 -10.71 7.81
C ALA A 23 30.25 -11.99 7.31
N LEU A 24 29.50 -12.92 6.71
CA LEU A 24 30.07 -14.12 6.09
C LEU A 24 30.94 -13.78 4.87
N LEU A 25 30.54 -12.80 4.06
CA LEU A 25 31.37 -12.35 2.93
C LEU A 25 32.68 -11.72 3.40
N LEU A 26 32.66 -10.93 4.47
CA LEU A 26 33.86 -10.36 5.06
C LEU A 26 34.82 -11.42 5.61
N SER A 27 34.31 -12.54 6.14
CA SER A 27 35.15 -13.64 6.65
C SER A 27 35.79 -14.49 5.54
N ILE A 28 35.15 -14.57 4.37
CA ILE A 28 35.67 -15.32 3.21
C ILE A 28 36.58 -14.44 2.35
N ASN A 29 36.15 -13.21 2.04
CA ASN A 29 36.89 -12.29 1.19
C ASN A 29 36.65 -10.84 1.63
N LEU A 30 37.67 -10.24 2.24
CA LEU A 30 37.60 -8.89 2.79
C LEU A 30 37.20 -7.84 1.75
N LEU A 31 37.79 -7.87 0.56
CA LEU A 31 37.51 -6.90 -0.50
C LEU A 31 36.06 -6.99 -0.97
N LEU A 32 35.57 -8.19 -1.25
CA LEU A 32 34.20 -8.43 -1.69
C LEU A 32 33.19 -8.05 -0.59
N GLY A 33 33.49 -8.37 0.67
CA GLY A 33 32.66 -8.00 1.82
C GLY A 33 32.55 -6.49 1.99
N VAL A 34 33.65 -5.73 1.83
CA VAL A 34 33.65 -4.26 1.88
C VAL A 34 32.83 -3.66 0.73
N VAL A 35 32.99 -4.15 -0.49
CA VAL A 35 32.19 -3.71 -1.64
C VAL A 35 30.69 -3.94 -1.42
N MET A 36 30.34 -5.14 -0.93
CA MET A 36 28.95 -5.48 -0.65
C MET A 36 28.36 -4.64 0.49
N ALA A 37 29.11 -4.41 1.57
CA ALA A 37 28.69 -3.52 2.65
C ALA A 37 28.43 -2.09 2.14
N GLY A 38 29.33 -1.55 1.31
CA GLY A 38 29.15 -0.25 0.67
C GLY A 38 27.89 -0.19 -0.19
N PHE A 39 27.64 -1.22 -0.99
CA PHE A 39 26.41 -1.33 -1.79
C PHE A 39 25.15 -1.35 -0.92
N VAL A 40 25.12 -2.16 0.13
CA VAL A 40 23.98 -2.23 1.07
C VAL A 40 23.71 -0.87 1.71
N VAL A 41 24.74 -0.14 2.13
CA VAL A 41 24.61 1.21 2.68
C VAL A 41 24.02 2.18 1.65
N LEU A 42 24.48 2.15 0.39
CA LEU A 42 23.95 3.00 -0.68
C LEU A 42 22.47 2.72 -0.94
N VAL A 43 22.09 1.44 -1.02
CA VAL A 43 20.69 1.03 -1.20
C VAL A 43 19.84 1.46 0.00
N LEU A 44 20.34 1.32 1.22
CA LEU A 44 19.65 1.74 2.43
C LEU A 44 19.41 3.26 2.46
N VAL A 45 20.44 4.05 2.12
CA VAL A 45 20.32 5.52 2.03
C VAL A 45 19.31 5.92 0.95
N TRP A 46 19.36 5.28 -0.21
CA TRP A 46 18.40 5.50 -1.30
C TRP A 46 16.96 5.19 -0.85
N TYR A 47 16.76 4.06 -0.19
CA TYR A 47 15.48 3.65 0.37
C TYR A 47 14.95 4.65 1.40
N LEU A 48 15.76 5.05 2.37
CA LEU A 48 15.37 6.01 3.41
C LEU A 48 14.99 7.37 2.82
N ARG A 49 15.72 7.86 1.80
CA ARG A 49 15.38 9.11 1.10
C ARG A 49 14.02 9.03 0.40
N ASN A 50 13.73 7.93 -0.28
CA ASN A 50 12.44 7.73 -0.96
C ASN A 50 11.30 7.56 0.03
N LYS A 51 11.54 6.86 1.15
CA LYS A 51 10.58 6.74 2.24
C LYS A 51 10.23 8.12 2.82
N GLN A 52 11.24 8.94 3.13
CA GLN A 52 11.01 10.30 3.64
C GLN A 52 10.17 11.16 2.69
N LYS A 53 10.43 11.11 1.39
CA LYS A 53 9.63 11.83 0.39
C LYS A 53 8.16 11.39 0.41
N GLY A 54 7.89 10.09 0.52
CA GLY A 54 6.52 9.58 0.62
C GLY A 54 5.84 9.91 1.94
N GLU A 55 6.56 9.86 3.05
CA GLU A 55 6.02 10.32 4.35
C GLU A 55 5.63 11.80 4.33
N ILE A 56 6.41 12.65 3.65
CA ILE A 56 6.05 14.06 3.45
C ILE A 56 4.77 14.20 2.63
N TYR A 57 4.62 13.38 1.57
CA TYR A 57 3.40 13.38 0.76
C TYR A 57 2.18 12.96 1.59
N LEU A 58 2.28 11.86 2.34
CA LEU A 58 1.20 11.33 3.17
C LEU A 58 0.85 12.26 4.33
N ARG A 59 1.84 12.92 4.93
CA ARG A 59 1.61 13.95 5.95
C ARG A 59 0.83 15.13 5.38
N LYS A 60 1.23 15.65 4.23
CA LYS A 60 0.49 16.74 3.54
C LYS A 60 -0.93 16.32 3.16
N LEU A 61 -1.13 15.06 2.80
CA LEU A 61 -2.44 14.49 2.51
C LEU A 61 -3.30 14.41 3.78
N ALA A 62 -2.74 13.94 4.90
CA ALA A 62 -3.41 13.91 6.20
C ALA A 62 -3.80 15.32 6.67
N GLU A 63 -2.89 16.28 6.58
CA GLU A 63 -3.15 17.69 6.95
C GLU A 63 -4.31 18.28 6.13
N LYS A 64 -4.33 18.06 4.82
CA LYS A 64 -5.41 18.58 3.96
C LYS A 64 -6.76 17.87 4.13
N LEU A 65 -6.74 16.62 4.57
CA LEU A 65 -7.95 15.87 4.87
C LEU A 65 -8.43 16.06 6.32
N ASN A 66 -7.73 16.85 7.15
CA ASN A 66 -7.93 16.90 8.60
C ASN A 66 -7.94 15.49 9.23
N GLY A 67 -7.08 14.61 8.72
CA GLY A 67 -6.98 13.21 9.10
C GLY A 67 -5.88 12.91 10.11
N ARG A 68 -5.83 11.66 10.54
CA ARG A 68 -4.77 11.10 11.39
C ARG A 68 -3.76 10.34 10.54
N LEU A 69 -2.49 10.48 10.89
CA LEU A 69 -1.39 9.73 10.28
C LEU A 69 -0.98 8.59 11.23
N GLU A 70 -1.27 7.35 10.84
CA GLU A 70 -0.87 6.15 11.57
C GLU A 70 0.51 5.71 11.08
N ARG A 71 1.53 5.88 11.94
CA ARG A 71 2.91 5.54 11.57
C ARG A 71 3.06 4.03 11.39
N ALA A 72 3.62 3.63 10.25
CA ALA A 72 4.12 2.28 10.04
C ALA A 72 5.65 2.28 10.24
N GLY A 73 6.17 1.29 10.96
CA GLY A 73 7.60 1.20 11.31
C GLY A 73 8.51 1.19 10.08
N LEU A 74 8.62 0.06 9.39
CA LEU A 74 9.43 -0.06 8.17
C LEU A 74 8.67 0.38 6.91
N GLY A 75 7.35 0.21 6.84
CA GLY A 75 6.52 0.67 5.71
C GLY A 75 6.20 2.18 5.72
N TYR A 76 5.34 2.59 4.79
CA TYR A 76 4.74 3.92 4.75
C TYR A 76 3.58 4.05 5.74
N SER A 77 3.42 5.24 6.33
CA SER A 77 2.28 5.59 7.18
C SER A 77 0.94 5.47 6.46
N ARG A 78 -0.13 5.22 7.21
CA ARG A 78 -1.51 5.21 6.69
C ARG A 78 -2.20 6.52 7.07
N VAL A 79 -3.08 7.01 6.20
CA VAL A 79 -3.90 8.20 6.46
C VAL A 79 -5.33 7.77 6.66
N SER A 80 -5.91 8.14 7.80
CA SER A 80 -7.32 7.89 8.13
C SER A 80 -8.01 9.24 8.33
N ALA A 81 -9.08 9.53 7.60
CA ALA A 81 -9.79 10.81 7.68
C ALA A 81 -11.30 10.63 7.60
N LEU A 82 -12.05 11.52 8.25
CA LEU A 82 -13.50 11.60 8.09
C LEU A 82 -13.85 12.77 7.17
N ARG A 83 -14.60 12.53 6.11
CA ARG A 83 -14.97 13.57 5.14
C ARG A 83 -16.40 13.36 4.66
N LYS A 84 -17.23 14.42 4.72
CA LYS A 84 -18.68 14.36 4.41
C LYS A 84 -19.38 13.17 5.12
N GLY A 85 -19.01 12.88 6.37
CA GLY A 85 -19.58 11.78 7.16
C GLY A 85 -19.09 10.37 6.82
N ARG A 86 -18.14 10.21 5.89
CA ARG A 86 -17.57 8.92 5.47
C ARG A 86 -16.13 8.77 5.95
N LEU A 87 -15.76 7.56 6.37
CA LEU A 87 -14.38 7.24 6.71
C LEU A 87 -13.60 6.92 5.43
N ILE A 88 -12.48 7.60 5.27
CA ILE A 88 -11.51 7.38 4.19
C ILE A 88 -10.24 6.81 4.82
N ARG A 89 -9.75 5.71 4.25
CA ARG A 89 -8.44 5.14 4.60
C ARG A 89 -7.56 5.12 3.37
N ILE A 90 -6.35 5.64 3.50
CA ILE A 90 -5.37 5.69 2.43
C ILE A 90 -4.14 4.97 2.92
N SER A 91 -3.74 3.93 2.20
CA SER A 91 -2.58 3.11 2.54
C SER A 91 -1.71 2.93 1.32
N VAL A 92 -0.39 2.96 1.52
CA VAL A 92 0.58 2.56 0.49
C VAL A 92 0.95 1.12 0.78
N ILE A 93 0.62 0.24 -0.16
CA ILE A 93 0.95 -1.17 -0.10
C ILE A 93 2.26 -1.31 -0.87
N SER A 94 3.35 -1.43 -0.12
CA SER A 94 4.67 -1.72 -0.66
C SER A 94 5.02 -3.18 -0.40
N GLY A 95 5.11 -4.00 -1.45
CA GLY A 95 5.51 -5.39 -1.29
C GLY A 95 5.80 -6.10 -2.60
N TYR A 96 7.04 -6.58 -2.75
CA TYR A 96 7.29 -7.81 -3.53
C TYR A 96 6.97 -8.98 -2.60
N ASN A 97 5.88 -9.68 -2.90
CA ASN A 97 5.39 -10.69 -1.99
C ASN A 97 5.93 -12.07 -2.40
N SER A 98 7.17 -12.36 -2.03
CA SER A 98 7.79 -13.68 -2.24
C SER A 98 6.98 -14.81 -1.60
N ALA A 99 6.21 -14.52 -0.54
CA ALA A 99 5.26 -15.45 0.05
C ALA A 99 4.02 -15.68 -0.82
N TYR A 100 3.55 -14.71 -1.62
CA TYR A 100 2.46 -14.91 -2.61
C TYR A 100 2.96 -15.49 -3.93
N GLY A 101 4.26 -15.44 -4.24
CA GLY A 101 4.84 -16.22 -5.33
C GLY A 101 4.75 -17.73 -5.09
N LEU A 102 4.88 -18.16 -3.83
CA LEU A 102 4.74 -19.57 -3.41
C LEU A 102 3.33 -19.93 -2.93
N ALA A 103 2.65 -19.04 -2.21
CA ALA A 103 1.28 -19.25 -1.75
C ALA A 103 0.24 -18.97 -2.86
N GLY A 104 0.56 -18.19 -3.89
CA GLY A 104 -0.29 -17.98 -5.06
C GLY A 104 -0.51 -19.25 -5.88
N LEU A 105 0.39 -20.23 -5.79
CA LEU A 105 0.21 -21.58 -6.35
C LEU A 105 -0.74 -22.44 -5.49
N GLY A 106 -0.80 -22.23 -4.17
CA GLY A 106 -1.63 -23.01 -3.25
C GLY A 106 -3.03 -22.43 -3.01
N ILE A 107 -3.15 -21.10 -2.94
CA ILE A 107 -4.40 -20.39 -2.63
C ILE A 107 -5.28 -20.24 -3.88
N SER A 108 -4.69 -20.25 -5.10
CA SER A 108 -5.44 -20.28 -6.36
C SER A 108 -6.30 -21.53 -6.54
N TRP A 109 -6.05 -22.61 -5.81
CA TRP A 109 -6.84 -23.83 -5.93
C TRP A 109 -8.09 -23.86 -5.02
N LEU A 110 -8.16 -22.99 -4.00
CA LEU A 110 -9.13 -23.14 -2.91
C LEU A 110 -10.15 -22.00 -2.75
N LEU A 111 -9.90 -20.81 -3.31
CA LEU A 111 -10.73 -19.63 -3.05
C LEU A 111 -11.12 -18.90 -4.35
N LEU A 112 -12.14 -19.43 -5.02
CA LEU A 112 -12.78 -18.86 -6.21
C LEU A 112 -13.78 -17.71 -5.89
N ASP A 113 -13.65 -16.99 -4.77
CA ASP A 113 -14.65 -15.99 -4.35
C ASP A 113 -14.09 -14.65 -3.82
N SER A 114 -12.77 -14.43 -3.88
CA SER A 114 -12.18 -13.15 -3.51
C SER A 114 -11.56 -12.49 -4.74
N VAL A 115 -12.29 -11.55 -5.32
CA VAL A 115 -11.87 -10.67 -6.43
C VAL A 115 -10.57 -9.89 -6.10
N ILE A 116 -10.09 -9.96 -4.86
CA ILE A 116 -8.82 -9.38 -4.39
C ILE A 116 -7.62 -10.28 -4.72
N GLY A 117 -7.81 -11.59 -4.91
CA GLY A 117 -6.74 -12.57 -5.11
C GLY A 117 -6.14 -12.65 -6.52
N VAL A 118 -6.78 -12.01 -7.53
CA VAL A 118 -6.48 -12.24 -8.96
C VAL A 118 -6.12 -10.96 -9.74
N LEU A 119 -5.95 -9.81 -9.07
CA LEU A 119 -5.12 -8.74 -9.65
C LEU A 119 -3.65 -9.14 -9.44
N ALA A 120 -3.21 -10.01 -10.33
CA ALA A 120 -1.95 -10.73 -10.32
C ALA A 120 -0.71 -9.81 -10.42
N GLY A 121 0.25 -10.01 -9.51
CA GLY A 121 1.63 -9.52 -9.67
C GLY A 121 1.93 -8.11 -9.18
N ILE A 122 1.19 -7.59 -8.20
CA ILE A 122 1.18 -6.14 -7.93
C ILE A 122 2.51 -5.61 -7.35
N GLU A 123 3.11 -4.71 -8.14
CA GLU A 123 4.13 -3.70 -7.78
C GLU A 123 3.63 -2.75 -6.68
N ASN A 124 4.52 -1.95 -6.08
CA ASN A 124 4.10 -0.99 -5.05
C ASN A 124 2.95 -0.08 -5.54
N PHE A 125 1.89 0.10 -4.74
CA PHE A 125 0.72 0.90 -5.10
C PHE A 125 0.04 1.59 -3.91
N THR A 126 -0.78 2.60 -4.18
CA THR A 126 -1.63 3.25 -3.18
C THR A 126 -3.05 2.74 -3.29
N CYS A 127 -3.66 2.44 -2.15
CA CYS A 127 -5.06 2.07 -2.01
C CYS A 127 -5.81 3.15 -1.24
N VAL A 128 -6.93 3.61 -1.78
CA VAL A 128 -7.88 4.53 -1.14
C VAL A 128 -9.19 3.78 -0.92
N GLU A 129 -9.57 3.59 0.33
CA GLU A 129 -10.83 2.98 0.74
C GLU A 129 -11.77 4.07 1.26
N ILE A 130 -13.02 4.06 0.79
CA ILE A 130 -14.06 5.00 1.19
C ILE A 130 -15.28 4.20 1.65
N GLU A 131 -15.70 4.38 2.89
CA GLU A 131 -16.90 3.70 3.40
C GLU A 131 -18.19 4.24 2.77
N HIS A 132 -19.13 3.33 2.48
CA HIS A 132 -20.48 3.65 2.02
C HIS A 132 -21.52 2.76 2.69
N LYS A 133 -22.77 3.18 2.57
CA LYS A 133 -23.95 2.51 3.15
C LYS A 133 -24.83 1.82 2.11
N ALA A 134 -24.47 1.90 0.81
CA ALA A 134 -25.23 1.25 -0.26
C ALA A 134 -25.32 -0.26 -0.06
N LYS A 135 -26.47 -0.85 -0.41
CA LYS A 135 -26.70 -2.29 -0.29
C LYS A 135 -26.16 -3.01 -1.52
N VAL A 136 -24.86 -3.29 -1.50
CA VAL A 136 -24.17 -4.00 -2.59
C VAL A 136 -24.10 -5.49 -2.25
N ASP A 137 -24.84 -6.33 -2.97
CA ASP A 137 -24.86 -7.78 -2.71
C ASP A 137 -23.65 -8.50 -3.34
N LYS A 138 -23.20 -8.06 -4.51
CA LYS A 138 -22.02 -8.56 -5.21
C LYS A 138 -21.06 -7.42 -5.56
N PRO A 139 -19.74 -7.56 -5.31
CA PRO A 139 -18.76 -6.55 -5.70
C PRO A 139 -18.81 -6.30 -7.20
N PHE A 140 -18.68 -5.05 -7.60
CA PHE A 140 -18.66 -4.67 -9.01
C PHE A 140 -17.64 -3.57 -9.28
N MET A 141 -17.23 -3.48 -10.54
CA MET A 141 -16.29 -2.47 -11.01
C MET A 141 -17.08 -1.24 -11.45
N ILE A 142 -16.80 -0.09 -10.81
CA ILE A 142 -17.37 1.20 -11.23
C ILE A 142 -16.60 1.72 -12.45
N ASN A 143 -15.27 1.68 -12.39
CA ASN A 143 -14.34 2.07 -13.45
C ASN A 143 -13.12 1.11 -13.41
N GLU A 144 -12.23 1.15 -14.41
CA GLU A 144 -11.02 0.31 -14.49
C GLU A 144 -10.16 0.23 -13.21
N ARG A 145 -10.24 1.22 -12.33
CA ARG A 145 -9.45 1.32 -11.09
C ARG A 145 -10.28 1.65 -9.85
N VAL A 146 -11.60 1.54 -9.96
CA VAL A 146 -12.54 1.83 -8.89
C VAL A 146 -13.48 0.66 -8.74
N PHE A 147 -13.50 0.06 -7.56
CA PHE A 147 -14.28 -1.12 -7.24
C PHE A 147 -15.20 -0.81 -6.07
N ALA A 148 -16.46 -1.23 -6.15
CA ALA A 148 -17.39 -1.18 -5.03
C ALA A 148 -17.54 -2.58 -4.44
N ASP A 149 -17.36 -2.68 -3.13
CA ASP A 149 -17.65 -3.87 -2.33
C ASP A 149 -18.88 -3.60 -1.43
N LYS A 150 -19.24 -4.54 -0.55
CA LYS A 150 -20.41 -4.47 0.32
C LYS A 150 -20.49 -3.22 1.20
N ARG A 151 -19.35 -2.63 1.57
CA ARG A 151 -19.27 -1.49 2.51
C ARG A 151 -18.24 -0.43 2.13
N THR A 152 -17.44 -0.68 1.09
CA THR A 152 -16.32 0.18 0.74
C THR A 152 -16.16 0.32 -0.76
N ILE A 153 -15.92 1.54 -1.22
CA ILE A 153 -15.38 1.81 -2.56
C ILE A 153 -13.87 1.86 -2.44
N VAL A 154 -13.19 1.05 -3.22
CA VAL A 154 -11.74 0.96 -3.32
C VAL A 154 -11.30 1.64 -4.60
N TYR A 155 -10.41 2.62 -4.49
CA TYR A 155 -9.78 3.32 -5.60
C TYR A 155 -8.27 3.10 -5.60
N LEU A 156 -7.75 2.70 -6.75
CA LEU A 156 -6.34 2.42 -7.00
C LEU A 156 -5.75 3.50 -7.93
N PRO A 157 -5.29 4.66 -7.41
CA PRO A 157 -4.67 5.69 -8.23
C PRO A 157 -3.42 5.19 -8.97
N ASP A 158 -3.13 5.80 -10.12
CA ASP A 158 -1.84 5.67 -10.79
C ASP A 158 -0.69 5.90 -9.83
N SER A 159 0.11 4.87 -9.61
CA SER A 159 1.17 4.85 -8.61
C SER A 159 2.54 4.67 -9.27
N HIS A 160 3.59 5.20 -8.63
CA HIS A 160 4.97 4.92 -9.02
C HIS A 160 5.32 3.48 -8.67
N SER A 161 5.77 2.67 -9.62
CA SER A 161 6.11 1.25 -9.41
C SER A 161 7.16 1.03 -8.30
N THR A 162 8.08 1.99 -8.12
CA THR A 162 9.18 1.90 -7.13
C THR A 162 8.78 2.27 -5.71
N THR A 163 7.84 3.20 -5.52
CA THR A 163 7.46 3.71 -4.18
C THR A 163 6.03 3.39 -3.80
N GLY A 164 5.18 3.07 -4.76
CA GLY A 164 3.75 2.87 -4.59
C GLY A 164 2.97 4.14 -4.31
N LEU A 165 3.63 5.30 -4.28
CA LEU A 165 2.95 6.57 -4.07
C LEU A 165 2.18 6.99 -5.32
N PRO A 166 1.07 7.73 -5.17
CA PRO A 166 0.32 8.24 -6.31
C PRO A 166 1.19 9.19 -7.13
N LYS A 167 1.16 9.06 -8.47
CA LYS A 167 1.81 9.98 -9.40
C LYS A 167 1.16 11.36 -9.39
N CYS A 168 -0.09 11.45 -8.92
CA CYS A 168 -0.86 12.68 -8.89
C CYS A 168 -0.54 13.53 -7.65
N SER A 169 -0.78 14.85 -7.78
CA SER A 169 -0.64 15.76 -6.64
C SER A 169 -1.66 15.47 -5.55
N VAL A 170 -1.34 15.82 -4.30
CA VAL A 170 -2.28 15.71 -3.16
C VAL A 170 -3.62 16.37 -3.46
N LYS A 171 -3.63 17.55 -4.11
CA LYS A 171 -4.87 18.25 -4.48
C LYS A 171 -5.71 17.42 -5.45
N SER A 172 -5.07 16.82 -6.45
CA SER A 172 -5.76 15.98 -7.44
C SER A 172 -6.32 14.71 -6.81
N LEU A 173 -5.58 14.08 -5.90
CA LEU A 173 -6.05 12.89 -5.20
C LEU A 173 -7.30 13.20 -4.36
N ILE A 174 -7.30 14.32 -3.64
CA ILE A 174 -8.46 14.76 -2.85
C ILE A 174 -9.67 15.03 -3.76
N LYS A 175 -9.47 15.66 -4.92
CA LYS A 175 -10.56 15.88 -5.89
C LYS A 175 -11.16 14.56 -6.37
N ASN A 176 -10.33 13.54 -6.62
CA ASN A 176 -10.81 12.21 -7.01
C ASN A 176 -11.59 11.56 -5.87
N ILE A 177 -11.12 11.69 -4.63
CA ILE A 177 -11.84 11.21 -3.43
C ILE A 177 -13.20 11.90 -3.31
N ASP A 178 -13.27 13.21 -3.50
CA ASP A 178 -14.53 13.97 -3.44
C ASP A 178 -15.53 13.47 -4.49
N GLY A 179 -15.09 13.23 -5.72
CA GLY A 179 -15.93 12.66 -6.77
C GLY A 179 -16.38 11.22 -6.48
N LEU A 180 -15.55 10.43 -5.80
CA LEU A 180 -15.94 9.07 -5.36
C LEU A 180 -16.94 9.09 -4.21
N ILE A 181 -16.86 10.08 -3.31
CA ILE A 181 -17.87 10.29 -2.27
C ILE A 181 -19.22 10.61 -2.92
N GLU A 182 -19.24 11.47 -3.93
CA GLU A 182 -20.47 11.81 -4.66
C GLU A 182 -21.05 10.59 -5.40
N LYS A 183 -20.21 9.75 -6.01
CA LYS A 183 -20.64 8.47 -6.57
C LYS A 183 -21.21 7.53 -5.51
N ALA A 184 -20.63 7.53 -4.31
CA ALA A 184 -21.13 6.71 -3.22
C ALA A 184 -22.50 7.20 -2.71
N ASP A 185 -22.73 8.51 -2.70
CA ASP A 185 -24.05 9.09 -2.41
C ASP A 185 -25.08 8.70 -3.49
N GLN A 186 -24.69 8.70 -4.77
CA GLN A 186 -25.55 8.25 -5.87
C GLN A 186 -25.93 6.78 -5.74
N LEU A 187 -24.95 5.91 -5.47
CA LEU A 187 -25.18 4.47 -5.26
C LEU A 187 -26.12 4.20 -4.07
N GLU A 188 -26.06 5.02 -3.04
CA GLU A 188 -26.97 4.91 -1.89
C GLU A 188 -28.40 5.32 -2.25
N ASN A 189 -28.57 6.36 -3.07
CA ASN A 189 -29.88 6.87 -3.47
C ASN A 189 -30.55 6.05 -4.58
N GLU A 190 -29.79 5.42 -5.48
CA GLU A 190 -30.32 4.55 -6.54
C GLU A 190 -30.74 3.16 -6.04
N MET A 191 -30.25 2.76 -4.85
CA MET A 191 -30.53 1.46 -4.23
C MET A 191 -31.48 1.55 -3.02
N LEU A 192 -32.06 2.73 -2.77
CA LEU A 192 -33.18 2.97 -1.86
C LEU A 192 -34.51 2.83 -2.63
#